data_AF-A0A8C1STK0-F1
#
_entry.id   AF-A0A8C1STK0-F1
#
_cell.length_a   1.000
_cell.length_b   1.000
_cell.length_c   1.000
_cell.angle_alpha   90.00
_cell.angle_beta   90.00
_cell.angle_gamma   90.00
#
_symmetry.space_group_name_H-M   'P 1'
#
loop_
_entity.id
_entity.type
_entity.pdbx_description
1 polymer ?
#
loop_
_entity_poly.entity_id
_entity_poly.type
_entity_poly.pdbx_seq_one_letter_code
_entity_poly.pdbx_strand_id
1 'polypeptide(L)'
;MERLRSVSPLLHLDLNNFSSPEAEDSRYVLTSPRSLESCARLGVKPVDLLLRPLTDFIDENQESSLEEVTAVYEEYEKGRRERLRLCREERERIIQEGWNRKSSVKPFTVPEQKAESRSTDSKAKCLAKTRFTDDRVPSVSAISISDGFLATCGQKFPYSFSLAELRRSPATERRVKGLLQEISRKLSIAVPEKDRKIVALMLARHEEEQFRLRQSMFEEQHHEEEQRREEERRAHMEQERRKKLLRHIRRWQEDLEERRRRREEEEAMLAEQRERETLWQEERWRRHAEEQQARRRFKLDVASRDAKERKRYQERLLREKERVEEAQREKELQAAREKEQHAMRSKRMQEKTERRRLKQENQRELLKHLLLKKEVEEQERAEKELKRKGLERKLQLSKENHALLLEARVQEMRSRAVKEEEQMRMAQQQARREDRDWLEQKHKLVQRCQLRMERAVLQVQEQRRRRAQLLRRENLEKKLSHHRLRDRVLEEEKAQREERCKNVTQKEQRSEKLQRERAEAQERSRKVAHASCYMRERVREQTSRRTFDQMAREAELTAQLGHLKL
;
A
#
# COMPACT_ATOMS: atom_id res chain seq x y z
N MET A 1 -37.50 23.00 1.52
CA MET A 1 -37.15 21.62 1.90
C MET A 1 -35.71 21.35 1.48
N GLU A 2 -34.76 21.79 2.32
CA GLU A 2 -33.34 21.58 2.11
C GLU A 2 -32.98 20.18 2.61
N ARG A 3 -32.70 19.26 1.68
CA ARG A 3 -32.12 17.96 2.03
C ARG A 3 -30.69 18.23 2.49
N LEU A 4 -30.48 18.12 3.80
CA LEU A 4 -29.17 18.03 4.43
C LEU A 4 -28.36 16.97 3.67
N ARG A 5 -27.32 17.43 2.94
CA ARG A 5 -26.31 16.57 2.32
C ARG A 5 -25.53 15.89 3.44
N SER A 6 -26.02 14.74 3.89
CA SER A 6 -25.22 13.79 4.64
C SER A 6 -24.01 13.43 3.78
N VAL A 7 -22.81 13.80 4.23
CA VAL A 7 -21.56 13.38 3.60
C VAL A 7 -21.47 11.88 3.80
N SER A 8 -21.91 11.11 2.79
CA SER A 8 -21.72 9.67 2.74
C SER A 8 -20.22 9.38 2.91
N PRO A 9 -19.83 8.34 3.66
CA PRO A 9 -18.43 7.91 3.67
C PRO A 9 -18.00 7.68 2.23
N LEU A 10 -16.84 8.24 1.82
CA LEU A 10 -16.29 8.06 0.48
C LEU A 10 -16.15 6.56 0.20
N LEU A 11 -17.11 6.00 -0.52
CA LEU A 11 -17.12 4.60 -0.92
C LEU A 11 -15.88 4.33 -1.76
N HIS A 12 -15.19 3.23 -1.48
CA HIS A 12 -14.01 2.83 -2.25
C HIS A 12 -14.46 2.12 -3.53
N LEU A 13 -14.51 2.87 -4.63
CA LEU A 13 -14.95 2.44 -5.95
C LEU A 13 -13.74 2.30 -6.87
N ASP A 14 -13.54 1.10 -7.40
CA ASP A 14 -12.49 0.70 -8.31
C ASP A 14 -13.10 0.05 -9.58
N LEU A 15 -12.24 -0.34 -10.53
CA LEU A 15 -12.68 -0.91 -11.82
C LEU A 15 -13.42 -2.26 -11.72
N ASN A 16 -13.50 -2.85 -10.52
CA ASN A 16 -14.15 -4.14 -10.29
C ASN A 16 -15.48 -3.98 -9.55
N ASN A 17 -15.67 -2.93 -8.74
CA ASN A 17 -16.88 -2.74 -7.94
C ASN A 17 -17.69 -1.48 -8.26
N PHE A 18 -17.32 -0.67 -9.26
CA PHE A 18 -18.05 0.56 -9.63
C PHE A 18 -19.48 0.32 -10.17
N SER A 19 -19.88 -0.93 -10.45
CA SER A 19 -21.24 -1.30 -10.87
C SER A 19 -22.02 -2.04 -9.78
N SER A 20 -21.58 -2.00 -8.51
CA SER A 20 -22.33 -2.58 -7.40
C SER A 20 -23.56 -1.70 -7.06
N PRO A 21 -24.64 -2.26 -6.49
CA PRO A 21 -25.82 -1.48 -6.11
C PRO A 21 -25.51 -0.37 -5.09
N GLU A 22 -24.43 -0.51 -4.31
CA GLU A 22 -23.98 0.55 -3.39
C GLU A 22 -23.34 1.75 -4.13
N ALA A 23 -22.90 1.55 -5.36
CA ALA A 23 -22.28 2.58 -6.20
C ALA A 23 -23.31 3.44 -6.95
N GLU A 24 -24.55 2.99 -7.10
CA GLU A 24 -25.62 3.70 -7.84
C GLU A 24 -25.96 5.05 -7.21
N ASP A 25 -25.91 5.14 -5.87
CA ASP A 25 -26.16 6.38 -5.11
C ASP A 25 -24.89 7.23 -4.87
N SER A 26 -23.74 6.83 -5.43
CA SER A 26 -22.46 7.52 -5.26
C SER A 26 -22.32 8.74 -6.18
N ARG A 27 -21.78 9.85 -5.64
CA ARG A 27 -21.46 11.05 -6.44
C ARG A 27 -20.30 10.84 -7.43
N TYR A 28 -19.41 9.88 -7.15
CA TYR A 28 -18.19 9.65 -7.94
C TYR A 28 -18.23 8.25 -8.56
N VAL A 29 -17.77 8.14 -9.81
CA VAL A 29 -17.71 6.86 -10.54
C VAL A 29 -16.56 5.97 -10.05
N LEU A 30 -15.38 6.57 -9.82
CA LEU A 30 -14.21 5.89 -9.28
C LEU A 30 -13.60 6.76 -8.18
N THR A 31 -13.19 6.13 -7.08
CA THR A 31 -12.50 6.80 -5.96
C THR A 31 -11.17 6.14 -5.62
N SER A 32 -10.88 4.97 -6.19
CA SER A 32 -9.60 4.28 -6.04
C SER A 32 -8.49 5.01 -6.83
N PRO A 33 -7.41 5.48 -6.17
CA PRO A 33 -6.34 6.21 -6.83
C PRO A 33 -5.69 5.45 -7.99
N ARG A 34 -5.54 4.13 -7.84
CA ARG A 34 -4.95 3.26 -8.88
C ARG A 34 -5.85 3.08 -10.09
N SER A 35 -7.17 3.04 -9.86
CA SER A 35 -8.16 2.97 -10.94
C SER A 35 -8.27 4.30 -11.69
N LEU A 36 -8.19 5.41 -10.97
CA LEU A 36 -8.12 6.74 -11.60
C LEU A 36 -6.82 6.90 -12.39
N GLU A 37 -5.69 6.42 -11.87
CA GLU A 37 -4.40 6.43 -12.56
C GLU A 37 -4.43 5.56 -13.84
N SER A 38 -5.01 4.35 -13.80
CA SER A 38 -5.14 3.51 -15.00
C SER A 38 -6.00 4.18 -16.08
N CYS A 39 -7.10 4.82 -15.70
CA CYS A 39 -7.95 5.56 -16.64
C CYS A 39 -7.21 6.76 -17.24
N ALA A 40 -6.46 7.50 -16.41
CA ALA A 40 -5.67 8.65 -16.86
C ALA A 40 -4.55 8.27 -17.83
N ARG A 41 -3.84 7.15 -17.59
CA ARG A 41 -2.79 6.65 -18.50
C ARG A 41 -3.34 6.27 -19.89
N LEU A 42 -4.56 5.76 -19.94
CA LEU A 42 -5.22 5.34 -21.18
C LEU A 42 -6.09 6.44 -21.80
N GLY A 43 -6.17 7.63 -21.19
CA GLY A 43 -7.00 8.73 -21.67
C GLY A 43 -8.51 8.45 -21.62
N VAL A 44 -8.94 7.46 -20.84
CA VAL A 44 -10.36 7.06 -20.70
C VAL A 44 -10.98 7.84 -19.55
N LYS A 45 -12.14 8.49 -19.75
CA LYS A 45 -12.85 9.13 -18.63
C LYS A 45 -13.62 8.07 -17.85
N PRO A 46 -13.66 8.11 -16.51
CA PRO A 46 -14.42 7.16 -15.70
C PRO A 46 -15.90 7.04 -16.09
N VAL A 47 -16.52 8.14 -16.53
CA VAL A 47 -17.92 8.17 -16.99
C VAL A 47 -18.14 7.30 -18.24
N ASP A 48 -17.14 7.20 -19.12
CA ASP A 48 -17.22 6.43 -20.38
C ASP A 48 -17.22 4.90 -20.15
N LEU A 49 -17.00 4.46 -18.90
CA LEU A 49 -17.06 3.05 -18.47
C LEU A 49 -18.44 2.65 -17.95
N LEU A 50 -19.33 3.61 -17.68
CA LEU A 50 -20.69 3.34 -17.21
C LEU A 50 -21.55 2.72 -18.31
N LEU A 51 -22.45 1.83 -17.91
CA LEU A 51 -23.44 1.25 -18.81
C LEU A 51 -24.48 2.34 -19.13
N ARG A 52 -24.60 2.72 -20.41
CA ARG A 52 -25.77 3.45 -20.92
C ARG A 52 -26.77 2.39 -21.39
N PRO A 53 -28.01 2.33 -20.88
CA PRO A 53 -28.98 1.30 -21.27
C PRO A 53 -29.46 1.48 -22.73
N LEU A 54 -29.92 0.39 -23.34
CA LEU A 54 -30.44 0.38 -24.72
C LEU A 54 -31.62 1.36 -24.91
N THR A 55 -32.41 1.60 -23.87
CA THR A 55 -33.52 2.57 -23.87
C THR A 55 -33.07 3.96 -24.30
N ASP A 56 -31.91 4.41 -23.83
CA ASP A 56 -31.42 5.75 -24.14
C ASP A 56 -31.02 5.87 -25.63
N PHE A 57 -30.59 4.77 -26.26
CA PHE A 57 -30.26 4.74 -27.68
C PHE A 57 -31.52 4.71 -28.56
N ILE A 58 -32.57 4.05 -28.08
CA ILE A 58 -33.90 4.07 -28.70
C ILE A 58 -34.48 5.49 -28.65
N ASP A 59 -34.33 6.18 -27.51
CA ASP A 59 -34.85 7.53 -27.33
C ASP A 59 -34.10 8.59 -28.15
N GLU A 60 -32.77 8.45 -28.36
CA GLU A 60 -32.01 9.33 -29.27
C GLU A 60 -32.27 9.06 -30.76
N ASN A 61 -32.61 7.82 -31.14
CA ASN A 61 -32.74 7.39 -32.54
C ASN A 61 -34.17 6.93 -32.85
N GLN A 62 -35.17 7.75 -32.49
CA GLN A 62 -36.60 7.45 -32.69
C GLN A 62 -37.00 7.25 -34.17
N GLU A 63 -36.18 7.72 -35.11
CA GLU A 63 -36.43 7.63 -36.56
C GLU A 63 -35.77 6.41 -37.22
N SER A 64 -34.93 5.66 -36.51
CA SER A 64 -34.22 4.48 -37.03
C SER A 64 -34.94 3.18 -36.69
N SER A 65 -34.66 2.12 -37.46
CA SER A 65 -35.21 0.80 -37.16
C SER A 65 -34.60 0.22 -35.88
N LEU A 66 -35.36 -0.61 -35.14
CA LEU A 66 -34.89 -1.21 -33.90
C LEU A 66 -33.60 -2.05 -34.10
N GLU A 67 -33.45 -2.67 -35.27
CA GLU A 67 -32.27 -3.45 -35.63
C GLU A 67 -31.01 -2.56 -35.78
N GLU A 68 -31.13 -1.40 -36.43
CA GLU A 68 -30.04 -0.43 -36.56
C GLU A 68 -29.62 0.14 -35.20
N VAL A 69 -30.58 0.50 -34.35
CA VAL A 69 -30.30 1.00 -32.99
C VAL A 69 -29.63 -0.06 -32.13
N THR A 70 -30.05 -1.33 -32.26
CA THR A 70 -29.43 -2.45 -31.55
C THR A 70 -28.00 -2.67 -32.01
N ALA A 71 -27.72 -2.61 -33.31
CA ALA A 71 -26.36 -2.73 -33.85
C ALA A 71 -25.43 -1.61 -33.33
N VAL A 72 -25.91 -0.36 -33.31
CA VAL A 72 -25.14 0.78 -32.77
C VAL A 72 -24.87 0.61 -31.26
N TYR A 73 -25.85 0.12 -30.51
CA TYR A 73 -25.68 -0.18 -29.08
C TYR A 73 -24.66 -1.30 -28.85
N GLU A 74 -24.68 -2.36 -29.66
CA GLU A 74 -23.73 -3.47 -29.56
C GLU A 74 -22.29 -3.03 -29.84
N GLU A 75 -22.08 -2.18 -30.86
CA GLU A 75 -20.76 -1.59 -31.15
C GLU A 75 -20.27 -0.70 -30.00
N TYR A 76 -21.17 0.13 -29.44
CA TYR A 76 -20.87 0.94 -28.27
C TYR A 76 -20.49 0.09 -27.05
N GLU A 77 -21.28 -0.94 -26.73
CA GLU A 77 -21.02 -1.86 -25.61
C GLU A 77 -19.71 -2.63 -25.80
N LYS A 78 -19.42 -3.06 -27.03
CA LYS A 78 -18.16 -3.72 -27.38
C LYS A 78 -16.97 -2.80 -27.12
N GLY A 79 -17.04 -1.54 -27.58
CA GLY A 79 -16.00 -0.54 -27.32
C GLY A 79 -15.86 -0.20 -25.82
N ARG A 80 -16.97 -0.13 -25.08
CA ARG A 80 -16.94 0.08 -23.62
C ARG A 80 -16.24 -1.07 -22.90
N ARG A 81 -16.57 -2.32 -23.23
CA ARG A 81 -15.96 -3.52 -22.63
C ARG A 81 -14.47 -3.60 -22.91
N GLU A 82 -14.04 -3.23 -24.12
CA GLU A 82 -12.64 -3.17 -24.49
C GLU A 82 -11.88 -2.11 -23.68
N ARG A 83 -12.41 -0.88 -23.58
CA ARG A 83 -11.84 0.18 -22.72
C ARG A 83 -11.75 -0.25 -21.26
N LEU A 84 -12.79 -0.88 -20.72
CA LEU A 84 -12.81 -1.37 -19.35
C LEU A 84 -11.77 -2.46 -19.11
N ARG A 85 -11.62 -3.39 -20.07
CA ARG A 85 -10.59 -4.44 -20.02
C ARG A 85 -9.19 -3.84 -20.00
N LEU A 86 -8.88 -2.92 -20.90
CA LEU A 86 -7.58 -2.24 -20.95
C LEU A 86 -7.29 -1.49 -19.64
N CYS A 87 -8.28 -0.79 -19.08
CA CYS A 87 -8.13 -0.10 -17.80
C CYS A 87 -7.82 -1.08 -16.65
N ARG A 88 -8.43 -2.28 -16.64
CA ARG A 88 -8.15 -3.32 -15.63
C ARG A 88 -6.73 -3.88 -15.78
N GLU A 89 -6.31 -4.15 -17.02
CA GLU A 89 -4.95 -4.63 -17.31
C GLU A 89 -3.88 -3.60 -16.88
N GLU A 90 -4.08 -2.32 -17.19
CA GLU A 90 -3.15 -1.25 -16.77
C GLU A 90 -3.17 -1.03 -15.25
N ARG A 91 -4.32 -1.18 -14.59
CA ARG A 91 -4.40 -1.17 -13.12
C ARG A 91 -3.56 -2.28 -12.49
N GLU A 92 -3.61 -3.50 -13.03
CA GLU A 92 -2.77 -4.61 -12.55
C GLU A 92 -1.29 -4.34 -12.80
N ARG A 93 -0.93 -3.73 -13.95
CA ARG A 93 0.44 -3.27 -14.21
C ARG A 93 0.91 -2.25 -13.17
N ILE A 94 0.09 -1.26 -12.82
CA ILE A 94 0.39 -0.28 -11.76
C ILE A 94 0.58 -0.97 -10.40
N ILE A 95 -0.22 -1.99 -10.08
CA ILE A 95 -0.10 -2.75 -8.84
C ILE A 95 1.25 -3.50 -8.80
N GLN A 96 1.64 -4.14 -9.90
CA GLN A 96 2.91 -4.85 -10.03
C GLN A 96 4.12 -3.90 -9.97
N GLU A 97 4.08 -2.76 -10.67
CA GLU A 97 5.09 -1.69 -10.59
C GLU A 97 5.26 -1.18 -9.14
N GLY A 98 4.14 -0.99 -8.44
CA GLY A 98 4.12 -0.56 -7.04
C GLY A 98 4.69 -1.60 -6.07
N TRP A 99 4.66 -2.90 -6.40
CA TRP A 99 5.32 -3.96 -5.64
C TRP A 99 6.83 -4.02 -5.93
N ASN A 100 7.24 -3.89 -7.19
CA ASN A 100 8.64 -3.89 -7.59
C ASN A 100 9.40 -2.65 -7.11
N ARG A 101 8.74 -1.49 -6.98
CA ARG A 101 9.35 -0.31 -6.33
C ARG A 101 9.53 -0.48 -4.82
N LYS A 102 8.66 -1.24 -4.13
CA LYS A 102 8.75 -1.45 -2.67
C LYS A 102 9.82 -2.48 -2.28
N SER A 103 10.23 -3.37 -3.18
CA SER A 103 11.35 -4.31 -2.96
C SER A 103 12.72 -3.67 -3.17
N SER A 104 12.79 -2.46 -3.72
CA SER A 104 14.02 -1.70 -3.96
C SER A 104 13.91 -0.26 -3.43
N VAL A 105 13.95 -0.08 -2.11
CA VAL A 105 14.15 1.26 -1.51
C VAL A 105 15.19 1.18 -0.39
N LYS A 106 16.40 1.67 -0.70
CA LYS A 106 17.28 2.34 0.29
C LYS A 106 16.63 3.69 0.65
N PRO A 107 16.74 4.16 1.91
CA PRO A 107 16.02 5.34 2.36
C PRO A 107 16.64 6.61 1.76
N PHE A 108 15.84 7.41 1.04
CA PHE A 108 16.22 8.77 0.68
C PHE A 108 15.24 9.79 1.25
N THR A 109 15.87 10.88 1.68
CA THR A 109 15.44 12.04 2.42
C THR A 109 14.41 12.91 1.71
N VAL A 110 13.55 13.51 2.53
CA VAL A 110 12.56 14.56 2.21
C VAL A 110 13.24 15.80 1.62
N PRO A 111 12.64 16.39 0.57
CA PRO A 111 12.61 17.86 0.46
C PRO A 111 11.18 18.38 0.47
N GLU A 112 11.01 19.36 1.37
CA GLU A 112 9.86 20.22 1.61
C GLU A 112 9.62 21.14 0.39
N GLN A 113 8.45 21.05 -0.24
CA GLN A 113 8.02 22.01 -1.27
C GLN A 113 7.15 23.10 -0.65
N LYS A 114 7.72 24.30 -0.74
CA LYS A 114 7.16 25.63 -0.52
C LYS A 114 5.95 25.85 -1.44
N ALA A 115 4.89 26.42 -0.88
CA ALA A 115 3.74 26.93 -1.62
C ALA A 115 4.13 28.14 -2.49
N GLU A 116 3.64 28.18 -3.73
CA GLU A 116 3.62 29.39 -4.55
C GLU A 116 2.19 29.64 -5.05
N SER A 117 1.61 30.72 -4.53
CA SER A 117 0.45 31.43 -5.06
C SER A 117 0.91 32.48 -6.08
N ARG A 118 0.11 32.61 -7.14
CA ARG A 118 0.19 33.61 -8.22
C ARG A 118 0.17 35.05 -7.70
N SER A 119 0.91 35.96 -8.34
CA SER A 119 0.37 37.22 -8.89
C SER A 119 1.39 38.02 -9.70
N THR A 120 0.85 38.79 -10.62
CA THR A 120 1.41 39.57 -11.71
C THR A 120 2.08 40.90 -11.33
N ASP A 121 2.92 41.36 -12.26
CA ASP A 121 3.17 42.73 -12.70
C ASP A 121 3.92 43.77 -11.84
N SER A 122 5.07 44.16 -12.41
CA SER A 122 5.40 45.52 -12.89
C SER A 122 6.49 46.36 -12.19
N LYS A 123 7.53 46.60 -13.00
CA LYS A 123 8.24 47.88 -13.30
C LYS A 123 9.30 48.49 -12.35
N ALA A 124 10.32 49.00 -13.07
CA ALA A 124 11.34 50.02 -12.79
C ALA A 124 12.67 49.53 -12.16
N LYS A 125 13.77 49.44 -12.95
CA LYS A 125 14.75 50.51 -13.35
C LYS A 125 15.52 51.05 -12.12
N CYS A 126 16.80 50.74 -11.93
CA CYS A 126 18.04 51.35 -12.48
C CYS A 126 19.14 51.05 -11.41
N LEU A 127 20.47 51.07 -11.56
CA LEU A 127 21.43 51.74 -12.42
C LEU A 127 22.86 51.17 -12.13
N ALA A 128 23.82 51.40 -13.05
CA ALA A 128 25.29 51.47 -12.88
C ALA A 128 26.08 50.12 -12.68
N LYS A 129 27.04 49.63 -13.50
CA LYS A 129 28.23 50.21 -14.22
C LYS A 129 29.17 50.92 -13.22
N THR A 130 30.42 50.53 -12.93
CA THR A 130 31.62 50.33 -13.79
C THR A 130 32.87 49.95 -12.95
N ARG A 131 33.84 49.21 -13.55
CA ARG A 131 35.34 49.37 -13.54
C ARG A 131 36.14 49.21 -12.22
N PHE A 132 37.12 48.28 -12.13
CA PHE A 132 38.60 48.42 -12.33
C PHE A 132 39.22 49.54 -11.46
N THR A 133 40.22 49.38 -10.57
CA THR A 133 41.54 48.69 -10.64
C THR A 133 42.17 48.41 -9.25
N ASP A 134 43.03 47.37 -9.21
CA ASP A 134 44.33 47.18 -8.52
C ASP A 134 44.61 47.16 -7.00
N ASP A 135 45.37 46.10 -6.68
CA ASP A 135 46.50 45.94 -5.75
C ASP A 135 46.31 45.86 -4.23
N ARG A 136 46.38 44.63 -3.70
CA ARG A 136 47.55 44.11 -2.94
C ARG A 136 47.33 42.70 -2.38
N VAL A 137 48.23 41.78 -2.78
CA VAL A 137 48.60 40.51 -2.11
C VAL A 137 49.68 40.85 -1.03
N PRO A 138 50.10 40.04 -0.01
CA PRO A 138 49.85 38.62 0.29
C PRO A 138 49.24 38.29 1.68
N SER A 139 48.71 37.07 1.82
CA SER A 139 49.23 35.99 2.72
C SER A 139 48.12 35.03 3.17
N VAL A 140 48.11 33.80 2.66
CA VAL A 140 48.60 32.56 3.32
C VAL A 140 47.80 32.13 4.55
N SER A 141 47.08 31.02 4.38
CA SER A 141 46.82 29.91 5.31
C SER A 141 45.42 29.37 5.01
N ALA A 142 45.08 28.10 5.15
CA ALA A 142 45.80 26.85 5.27
C ALA A 142 44.68 25.81 5.17
N ILE A 143 44.79 24.89 4.21
CA ILE A 143 43.94 23.69 4.14
C ILE A 143 44.29 22.80 5.33
N SER A 144 43.29 22.16 5.95
CA SER A 144 43.43 20.84 6.60
C SER A 144 42.05 20.30 7.05
N ILE A 145 41.61 19.06 6.84
CA ILE A 145 42.15 17.84 6.20
C ILE A 145 40.92 17.00 5.80
N SER A 146 40.94 16.44 4.59
CA SER A 146 40.19 15.23 4.25
C SER A 146 41.22 14.22 3.75
N ASP A 147 41.55 13.24 4.59
CA ASP A 147 42.36 12.09 4.21
C ASP A 147 41.48 10.84 4.19
N GLY A 148 41.66 10.03 3.16
CA GLY A 148 41.10 8.68 3.15
C GLY A 148 40.88 8.04 1.79
N PHE A 149 41.59 8.41 0.72
CA PHE A 149 41.87 7.54 -0.44
C PHE A 149 42.97 8.21 -1.27
N LEU A 150 44.20 8.16 -0.75
CA LEU A 150 45.38 8.38 -1.58
C LEU A 150 45.76 7.03 -2.18
N ALA A 151 45.32 6.81 -3.42
CA ALA A 151 46.14 6.10 -4.38
C ALA A 151 47.44 6.91 -4.54
N THR A 152 48.43 6.62 -3.71
CA THR A 152 49.82 7.00 -3.97
C THR A 152 50.35 6.12 -5.11
N CYS A 153 49.86 6.29 -6.34
CA CYS A 153 50.66 6.00 -7.54
C CYS A 153 51.38 7.29 -7.96
N GLY A 154 52.21 7.76 -7.03
CA GLY A 154 53.03 8.95 -7.17
C GLY A 154 54.24 8.88 -6.25
N GLN A 155 54.60 7.67 -5.79
CA GLN A 155 55.96 7.43 -5.36
C GLN A 155 56.82 7.58 -6.61
N LYS A 156 57.43 8.77 -6.74
CA LYS A 156 58.73 8.88 -7.39
C LYS A 156 59.56 7.70 -6.88
N PHE A 157 59.84 6.75 -7.77
CA PHE A 157 60.74 5.64 -7.48
C PHE A 157 61.97 6.21 -6.75
N PRO A 158 62.23 5.81 -5.49
CA PRO A 158 63.08 6.60 -4.61
C PRO A 158 64.57 6.46 -4.94
N TYR A 159 64.93 5.45 -5.74
CA TYR A 159 66.30 5.15 -6.13
C TYR A 159 66.46 4.88 -7.63
N SER A 160 67.07 5.84 -8.36
CA SER A 160 68.09 5.49 -9.34
C SER A 160 69.24 4.87 -8.57
N PHE A 161 69.38 3.54 -8.70
CA PHE A 161 70.43 2.78 -8.01
C PHE A 161 71.81 3.18 -8.54
N SER A 162 72.39 4.23 -7.94
CA SER A 162 73.81 4.49 -8.03
C SER A 162 74.55 3.22 -7.60
N LEU A 163 75.52 2.78 -8.39
CA LEU A 163 76.38 1.62 -8.12
C LEU A 163 77.04 1.65 -6.71
N ALA A 164 76.98 2.79 -6.02
CA ALA A 164 77.41 2.97 -4.64
C ALA A 164 76.59 2.16 -3.61
N GLU A 165 75.33 1.81 -3.91
CA GLU A 165 74.41 1.24 -2.92
C GLU A 165 74.57 -0.27 -2.68
N LEU A 166 75.11 -1.03 -3.64
CA LEU A 166 75.40 -2.46 -3.49
C LEU A 166 76.49 -2.77 -2.44
N ARG A 167 77.23 -1.75 -1.97
CA ARG A 167 78.20 -1.86 -0.87
C ARG A 167 77.58 -1.66 0.52
N ARG A 168 76.26 -1.46 0.64
CA ARG A 168 75.58 -1.26 1.94
C ARG A 168 75.30 -2.55 2.72
N SER A 169 75.75 -3.73 2.26
CA SER A 169 75.58 -4.99 2.97
C SER A 169 76.85 -5.85 2.98
N PRO A 170 77.31 -6.35 4.14
CA PRO A 170 78.45 -7.27 4.21
C PRO A 170 78.23 -8.57 3.44
N ALA A 171 76.99 -9.00 3.24
CA ALA A 171 76.66 -10.25 2.53
C ALA A 171 76.80 -10.10 1.01
N THR A 172 76.36 -8.96 0.47
CA THR A 172 76.45 -8.63 -0.97
C THR A 172 77.90 -8.38 -1.37
N GLU A 173 78.69 -7.74 -0.51
CA GLU A 173 80.13 -7.58 -0.71
C GLU A 173 80.89 -8.92 -0.74
N ARG A 174 80.54 -9.87 0.14
CA ARG A 174 81.10 -11.23 0.11
C ARG A 174 80.73 -11.94 -1.19
N ARG A 175 79.49 -11.79 -1.66
CA ARG A 175 79.03 -12.37 -2.93
C ARG A 175 79.74 -11.78 -4.14
N VAL A 176 79.90 -10.46 -4.19
CA VAL A 176 80.66 -9.76 -5.25
C VAL A 176 82.13 -10.19 -5.27
N LYS A 177 82.78 -10.35 -4.11
CA LYS A 177 84.15 -10.88 -4.01
C LYS A 177 84.25 -12.33 -4.50
N GLY A 178 83.27 -13.18 -4.17
CA GLY A 178 83.19 -14.56 -4.66
C GLY A 178 83.02 -14.63 -6.18
N LEU A 179 82.08 -13.84 -6.73
CA LEU A 179 81.86 -13.74 -8.18
C LEU A 179 83.09 -13.18 -8.90
N LEU A 180 83.80 -12.21 -8.33
CA LEU A 180 85.03 -11.67 -8.91
C LEU A 180 86.16 -12.72 -8.98
N GLN A 181 86.29 -13.56 -7.96
CA GLN A 181 87.22 -14.70 -7.96
C GLN A 181 86.81 -15.76 -8.98
N GLU A 182 85.52 -16.02 -9.11
CA GLU A 182 84.97 -17.01 -10.04
C GLU A 182 85.13 -16.57 -11.51
N ILE A 183 84.87 -15.28 -11.80
CA ILE A 183 85.09 -14.66 -13.11
C ILE A 183 86.59 -14.67 -13.46
N SER A 184 87.47 -14.37 -12.49
CA SER A 184 88.92 -14.40 -12.70
C SER A 184 89.46 -15.82 -12.93
N ARG A 185 88.80 -16.86 -12.39
CA ARG A 185 89.13 -18.27 -12.64
C ARG A 185 88.59 -18.76 -13.99
N LYS A 186 87.40 -18.31 -14.40
CA LYS A 186 86.72 -18.75 -15.63
C LYS A 186 87.18 -18.00 -16.89
N LEU A 187 87.59 -16.74 -16.77
CA LEU A 187 88.08 -15.92 -17.87
C LEU A 187 89.62 -15.81 -17.81
N SER A 188 90.31 -16.71 -18.50
CA SER A 188 91.78 -16.74 -18.62
C SER A 188 92.37 -15.68 -19.57
N ILE A 189 91.57 -14.71 -20.02
CA ILE A 189 91.96 -13.62 -20.93
C ILE A 189 92.10 -12.29 -20.16
N ALA A 190 93.06 -11.46 -20.56
CA ALA A 190 93.42 -10.17 -19.95
C ALA A 190 92.32 -9.09 -20.13
N VAL A 191 91.20 -9.26 -19.44
CA VAL A 191 90.15 -8.25 -19.29
C VAL A 191 90.54 -7.30 -18.15
N PRO A 192 90.43 -5.96 -18.33
CA PRO A 192 90.70 -4.99 -17.29
C PRO A 192 89.92 -5.24 -15.99
N GLU A 193 90.55 -4.98 -14.84
CA GLU A 193 89.96 -5.20 -13.51
C GLU A 193 88.64 -4.44 -13.28
N LYS A 194 88.51 -3.27 -13.93
CA LYS A 194 87.29 -2.45 -13.88
C LYS A 194 86.10 -3.20 -14.48
N ASP A 195 86.28 -3.85 -15.62
CA ASP A 195 85.19 -4.53 -16.34
C ASP A 195 84.80 -5.83 -15.63
N ARG A 196 85.77 -6.57 -15.08
CA ARG A 196 85.50 -7.74 -14.21
C ARG A 196 84.68 -7.35 -12.98
N LYS A 197 84.96 -6.18 -12.40
CA LYS A 197 84.21 -5.63 -11.26
C LYS A 197 82.80 -5.17 -11.65
N ILE A 198 82.63 -4.59 -12.84
CA ILE A 198 81.30 -4.21 -13.36
C ILE A 198 80.45 -5.45 -13.60
N VAL A 199 81.00 -6.49 -14.23
CA VAL A 199 80.29 -7.77 -14.46
C VAL A 199 79.93 -8.46 -13.14
N ALA A 200 80.85 -8.50 -12.16
CA ALA A 200 80.57 -9.06 -10.84
C ALA A 200 79.45 -8.32 -10.10
N LEU A 201 79.39 -6.98 -10.21
CA LEU A 201 78.31 -6.17 -9.65
C LEU A 201 76.98 -6.37 -10.39
N MET A 202 77.00 -6.51 -11.72
CA MET A 202 75.80 -6.78 -12.51
C MET A 202 75.21 -8.16 -12.18
N LEU A 203 76.05 -9.19 -12.02
CA LEU A 203 75.60 -10.53 -11.63
C LEU A 203 75.05 -10.55 -10.20
N ALA A 204 75.73 -9.92 -9.25
CA ALA A 204 75.23 -9.81 -7.88
C ALA A 204 73.88 -9.06 -7.82
N ARG A 205 73.73 -7.99 -8.61
CA ARG A 205 72.47 -7.25 -8.73
C ARG A 205 71.36 -8.10 -9.34
N HIS A 206 71.67 -8.86 -10.39
CA HIS A 206 70.68 -9.76 -11.01
C HIS A 206 70.23 -10.84 -10.03
N GLU A 207 71.14 -11.43 -9.25
CA GLU A 207 70.80 -12.41 -8.21
C GLU A 207 69.92 -11.80 -7.10
N GLU A 208 70.21 -10.57 -6.64
CA GLU A 208 69.39 -9.85 -5.66
C GLU A 208 68.00 -9.50 -6.21
N GLU A 209 67.92 -9.05 -7.47
CA GLU A 209 66.64 -8.77 -8.14
C GLU A 209 65.82 -10.07 -8.28
N GLN A 210 66.45 -11.19 -8.64
CA GLN A 210 65.79 -12.50 -8.70
C GLN A 210 65.32 -12.98 -7.32
N PHE A 211 66.11 -12.77 -6.27
CA PHE A 211 65.72 -13.11 -4.91
C PHE A 211 64.52 -12.27 -4.45
N ARG A 212 64.53 -10.97 -4.72
CA ARG A 212 63.40 -10.07 -4.40
C ARG A 212 62.15 -10.43 -5.18
N LEU A 213 62.27 -10.76 -6.46
CA LEU A 213 61.14 -11.23 -7.26
C LEU A 213 60.55 -12.51 -6.69
N ARG A 214 61.39 -13.50 -6.34
CA ARG A 214 60.92 -14.74 -5.67
C ARG A 214 60.25 -14.46 -4.33
N GLN A 215 60.78 -13.53 -3.55
CA GLN A 215 60.20 -13.12 -2.28
C GLN A 215 58.84 -12.42 -2.47
N SER A 216 58.74 -11.50 -3.44
CA SER A 216 57.49 -10.82 -3.80
C SER A 216 56.43 -11.81 -4.28
N MET A 217 56.81 -12.76 -5.14
CA MET A 217 55.90 -13.81 -5.62
C MET A 217 55.41 -14.71 -4.48
N PHE A 218 56.28 -15.03 -3.51
CA PHE A 218 55.90 -15.82 -2.34
C PHE A 218 54.95 -15.05 -1.41
N GLU A 219 55.21 -13.76 -1.18
CA GLU A 219 54.34 -12.90 -0.38
C GLU A 219 52.98 -12.70 -1.06
N GLU A 220 52.94 -12.48 -2.38
CA GLU A 220 51.71 -12.40 -3.17
C GLU A 220 50.90 -13.70 -3.11
N GLN A 221 51.53 -14.86 -3.30
CA GLN A 221 50.86 -16.16 -3.18
C GLN A 221 50.26 -16.36 -1.78
N HIS A 222 51.00 -16.01 -0.74
CA HIS A 222 50.52 -16.10 0.63
C HIS A 222 49.34 -15.15 0.89
N HIS A 223 49.37 -13.92 0.32
CA HIS A 223 48.27 -12.98 0.39
C HIS A 223 47.02 -13.49 -0.35
N GLU A 224 47.19 -14.07 -1.53
CA GLU A 224 46.09 -14.68 -2.31
C GLU A 224 45.48 -15.88 -1.56
N GLU A 225 46.29 -16.73 -0.94
CA GLU A 225 45.80 -17.86 -0.14
C GLU A 225 45.00 -17.40 1.08
N GLU A 226 45.46 -16.37 1.80
CA GLU A 226 44.73 -15.79 2.94
C GLU A 226 43.41 -15.14 2.50
N GLN A 227 43.39 -14.45 1.35
CA GLN A 227 42.15 -13.91 0.78
C GLN A 227 41.16 -15.02 0.42
N ARG A 228 41.62 -16.09 -0.24
CA ARG A 228 40.77 -17.25 -0.56
C ARG A 228 40.17 -17.88 0.70
N ARG A 229 40.98 -18.07 1.75
CA ARG A 229 40.49 -18.59 3.04
C ARG A 229 39.46 -17.66 3.68
N GLU A 230 39.65 -16.35 3.59
CA GLU A 230 38.70 -15.38 4.10
C GLU A 230 37.38 -15.39 3.29
N GLU A 231 37.46 -15.49 1.97
CA GLU A 231 36.31 -15.60 1.08
C GLU A 231 35.52 -16.90 1.33
N GLU A 232 36.18 -18.03 1.53
CA GLU A 232 35.54 -19.30 1.89
C GLU A 232 34.78 -19.18 3.22
N ARG A 233 35.39 -18.55 4.24
CA ARG A 233 34.73 -18.29 5.52
C ARG A 233 33.50 -17.39 5.34
N ARG A 234 33.62 -16.31 4.54
CA ARG A 234 32.49 -15.41 4.24
C ARG A 234 31.37 -16.16 3.50
N ALA A 235 31.72 -16.97 2.50
CA ALA A 235 30.77 -17.77 1.73
C ALA A 235 30.06 -18.80 2.61
N HIS A 236 30.78 -19.48 3.49
CA HIS A 236 30.19 -20.42 4.46
C HIS A 236 29.21 -19.72 5.40
N MET A 237 29.58 -18.57 5.97
CA MET A 237 28.68 -17.80 6.84
C MET A 237 27.44 -17.29 6.09
N GLU A 238 27.60 -16.90 4.82
CA GLU A 238 26.47 -16.50 3.98
C GLU A 238 25.55 -17.67 3.63
N GLN A 239 26.11 -18.85 3.34
CA GLN A 239 25.32 -20.07 3.12
C GLN A 239 24.52 -20.44 4.37
N GLU A 240 25.12 -20.38 5.56
CA GLU A 240 24.40 -20.62 6.82
C GLU A 240 23.30 -19.58 7.07
N ARG A 241 23.55 -18.30 6.76
CA ARG A 241 22.52 -17.25 6.81
C ARG A 241 21.37 -17.56 5.85
N ARG A 242 21.67 -17.97 4.61
CA ARG A 242 20.67 -18.35 3.60
C ARG A 242 19.86 -19.57 4.05
N LYS A 243 20.49 -20.61 4.61
CA LYS A 243 19.80 -21.79 5.18
C LYS A 243 18.88 -21.40 6.32
N LYS A 244 19.33 -20.55 7.26
CA LYS A 244 18.49 -20.05 8.35
C LYS A 244 17.29 -19.25 7.83
N LEU A 245 17.49 -18.42 6.82
CA LEU A 245 16.41 -17.66 6.19
C LEU A 245 15.39 -18.58 5.52
N LEU A 246 15.84 -19.59 4.76
CA LEU A 246 14.94 -20.56 4.14
C LEU A 246 14.15 -21.37 5.17
N ARG A 247 14.77 -21.77 6.29
CA ARG A 247 14.06 -22.43 7.40
C ARG A 247 12.99 -21.51 7.99
N HIS A 248 13.27 -20.22 8.15
CA HIS A 248 12.29 -19.25 8.63
C HIS A 248 11.14 -19.10 7.62
N ILE A 249 11.44 -18.99 6.32
CA ILE A 249 10.42 -18.87 5.26
C ILE A 249 9.51 -20.11 5.24
N ARG A 250 10.08 -21.32 5.33
CA ARG A 250 9.31 -22.57 5.37
C ARG A 250 8.37 -22.63 6.58
N ARG A 251 8.87 -22.34 7.78
CA ARG A 251 8.04 -22.28 8.99
C ARG A 251 6.90 -21.27 8.85
N TRP A 252 7.18 -20.11 8.26
CA TRP A 252 6.15 -19.11 8.03
C TRP A 252 5.09 -19.57 7.00
N GLN A 253 5.50 -20.32 5.98
CA GLN A 253 4.56 -20.93 5.02
C GLN A 253 3.70 -22.02 5.70
N GLU A 254 4.31 -22.90 6.50
CA GLU A 254 3.61 -23.90 7.30
C GLU A 254 2.59 -23.26 8.26
N ASP A 255 2.98 -22.21 9.00
CA ASP A 255 2.10 -21.44 9.87
C ASP A 255 0.92 -20.82 9.11
N LEU A 256 1.14 -20.34 7.88
CA LEU A 256 0.09 -19.79 7.04
C LEU A 256 -0.87 -20.87 6.54
N GLU A 257 -0.35 -22.01 6.12
CA GLU A 257 -1.15 -23.17 5.70
C GLU A 257 -1.97 -23.72 6.84
N GLU A 258 -1.42 -23.83 8.06
CA GLU A 258 -2.18 -24.23 9.24
C GLU A 258 -3.33 -23.26 9.53
N ARG A 259 -3.09 -21.94 9.47
CA ARG A 259 -4.16 -20.95 9.63
C ARG A 259 -5.21 -21.02 8.53
N ARG A 260 -4.83 -21.45 7.33
CA ARG A 260 -5.76 -21.67 6.23
C ARG A 260 -6.59 -22.93 6.50
N ARG A 261 -5.96 -24.05 6.86
CA ARG A 261 -6.65 -25.31 7.22
C ARG A 261 -7.63 -25.12 8.38
N ARG A 262 -7.25 -24.40 9.44
CA ARG A 262 -8.17 -24.10 10.55
C ARG A 262 -9.41 -23.32 10.10
N ARG A 263 -9.25 -22.36 9.18
CA ARG A 263 -10.38 -21.62 8.62
C ARG A 263 -11.26 -22.52 7.76
N GLU A 264 -10.65 -23.36 6.91
CA GLU A 264 -11.38 -24.33 6.09
C GLU A 264 -12.14 -25.35 6.96
N GLU A 265 -11.56 -25.82 8.07
CA GLU A 265 -12.20 -26.69 9.05
C GLU A 265 -13.36 -25.98 9.77
N GLU A 266 -13.16 -24.74 10.24
CA GLU A 266 -14.22 -23.93 10.86
C GLU A 266 -15.38 -23.67 9.87
N GLU A 267 -15.08 -23.34 8.62
CA GLU A 267 -16.05 -23.15 7.55
C GLU A 267 -16.79 -24.45 7.21
N ALA A 268 -16.09 -25.58 7.15
CA ALA A 268 -16.69 -26.90 6.92
C ALA A 268 -17.63 -27.28 8.07
N MET A 269 -17.23 -27.07 9.32
CA MET A 269 -18.08 -27.32 10.48
C MET A 269 -19.35 -26.45 10.47
N LEU A 270 -19.22 -25.17 10.08
CA LEU A 270 -20.38 -24.29 9.93
C LEU A 270 -21.26 -24.69 8.75
N ALA A 271 -20.67 -25.15 7.64
CA ALA A 271 -21.41 -25.67 6.49
C ALA A 271 -22.18 -26.94 6.87
N GLU A 272 -21.56 -27.89 7.56
CA GLU A 272 -22.23 -29.09 8.06
C GLU A 272 -23.39 -28.75 9.02
N GLN A 273 -23.21 -27.75 9.90
CA GLN A 273 -24.30 -27.30 10.77
C GLN A 273 -25.47 -26.76 9.96
N ARG A 274 -25.21 -25.91 8.96
CA ARG A 274 -26.26 -25.39 8.07
C ARG A 274 -26.94 -26.50 7.27
N GLU A 275 -26.18 -27.47 6.77
CA GLU A 275 -26.74 -28.62 6.06
C GLU A 275 -27.68 -29.42 6.97
N ARG A 276 -27.27 -29.71 8.21
CA ARG A 276 -28.12 -30.38 9.20
C ARG A 276 -29.39 -29.59 9.50
N GLU A 277 -29.28 -28.26 9.62
CA GLU A 277 -30.44 -27.39 9.81
C GLU A 277 -31.37 -27.42 8.60
N THR A 278 -30.83 -27.37 7.38
CA THR A 278 -31.64 -27.46 6.16
C THR A 278 -32.35 -28.81 6.05
N LEU A 279 -31.65 -29.91 6.32
CA LEU A 279 -32.23 -31.26 6.32
C LEU A 279 -33.34 -31.37 7.36
N TRP A 280 -33.13 -30.82 8.56
CA TRP A 280 -34.15 -30.80 9.59
C TRP A 280 -35.39 -29.99 9.18
N GLN A 281 -35.19 -28.85 8.52
CA GLN A 281 -36.30 -28.04 7.99
C GLN A 281 -37.04 -28.77 6.87
N GLU A 282 -36.32 -29.40 5.94
CA GLU A 282 -36.90 -30.20 4.87
C GLU A 282 -37.73 -31.38 5.40
N GLU A 283 -37.23 -32.11 6.41
CA GLU A 283 -37.98 -33.17 7.06
C GLU A 283 -39.26 -32.64 7.72
N ARG A 284 -39.19 -31.51 8.41
CA ARG A 284 -40.36 -30.88 9.02
C ARG A 284 -41.41 -30.50 7.98
N TRP A 285 -40.98 -29.95 6.84
CA TRP A 285 -41.87 -29.58 5.74
C TRP A 285 -42.45 -30.82 5.07
N ARG A 286 -41.65 -31.87 4.89
CA ARG A 286 -42.11 -33.16 4.39
C ARG A 286 -43.20 -33.75 5.28
N ARG A 287 -43.00 -33.80 6.61
CA ARG A 287 -44.00 -34.29 7.56
C ARG A 287 -45.31 -33.49 7.47
N HIS A 288 -45.23 -32.16 7.43
CA HIS A 288 -46.43 -31.33 7.25
C HIS A 288 -47.10 -31.56 5.89
N ALA A 289 -46.35 -31.75 4.81
CA ALA A 289 -46.91 -32.07 3.50
C ALA A 289 -47.62 -33.43 3.50
N GLU A 290 -47.00 -34.45 4.11
CA GLU A 290 -47.59 -35.78 4.30
C GLU A 290 -48.86 -35.72 5.15
N GLU A 291 -48.87 -34.97 6.26
CA GLU A 291 -50.06 -34.74 7.08
C GLU A 291 -51.20 -34.08 6.28
N GLN A 292 -50.88 -33.06 5.47
CA GLN A 292 -51.86 -32.40 4.62
C GLN A 292 -52.40 -33.35 3.54
N GLN A 293 -51.54 -34.17 2.94
CA GLN A 293 -51.97 -35.19 1.99
C GLN A 293 -52.84 -36.25 2.67
N ALA A 294 -52.49 -36.72 3.86
CA ALA A 294 -53.29 -37.66 4.65
C ALA A 294 -54.66 -37.08 4.99
N ARG A 295 -54.74 -35.80 5.39
CA ARG A 295 -56.01 -35.09 5.63
C ARG A 295 -56.86 -35.00 4.36
N ARG A 296 -56.25 -34.74 3.20
CA ARG A 296 -56.97 -34.72 1.90
C ARG A 296 -57.50 -36.12 1.55
N ARG A 297 -56.68 -37.16 1.70
CA ARG A 297 -57.09 -38.56 1.48
C ARG A 297 -58.23 -38.96 2.40
N PHE A 298 -58.13 -38.65 3.70
CA PHE A 298 -59.19 -38.90 4.66
C PHE A 298 -60.52 -38.22 4.27
N LYS A 299 -60.48 -36.94 3.87
CA LYS A 299 -61.68 -36.23 3.39
C LYS A 299 -62.29 -36.87 2.15
N LEU A 300 -61.45 -37.30 1.19
CA LEU A 300 -61.90 -38.00 -0.01
C LEU A 300 -62.55 -39.35 0.34
N ASP A 301 -61.96 -40.09 1.27
CA ASP A 301 -62.51 -41.37 1.73
C ASP A 301 -63.85 -41.20 2.45
N VAL A 302 -63.97 -40.19 3.31
CA VAL A 302 -65.24 -39.84 3.97
C VAL A 302 -66.29 -39.43 2.93
N ALA A 303 -65.95 -38.54 1.99
CA ALA A 303 -66.87 -38.14 0.93
C ALA A 303 -67.30 -39.32 0.03
N SER A 304 -66.39 -40.26 -0.24
CA SER A 304 -66.69 -41.49 -0.98
C SER A 304 -67.66 -42.40 -0.21
N ARG A 305 -67.49 -42.53 1.10
CA ARG A 305 -68.42 -43.27 1.99
C ARG A 305 -69.79 -42.60 2.02
N ASP A 306 -69.85 -41.29 2.24
CA ASP A 306 -71.10 -40.52 2.26
C ASP A 306 -71.84 -40.60 0.91
N ALA A 307 -71.11 -40.52 -0.21
CA ALA A 307 -71.69 -40.66 -1.55
C ALA A 307 -72.28 -42.06 -1.76
N LYS A 308 -71.59 -43.12 -1.31
CA LYS A 308 -72.12 -44.50 -1.34
C LYS A 308 -73.37 -44.63 -0.46
N GLU A 309 -73.41 -44.01 0.71
CA GLU A 309 -74.57 -44.01 1.60
C GLU A 309 -75.75 -43.26 0.99
N ARG A 310 -75.52 -42.09 0.37
CA ARG A 310 -76.55 -41.34 -0.38
C ARG A 310 -77.11 -42.16 -1.52
N LYS A 311 -76.27 -42.87 -2.28
CA LYS A 311 -76.72 -43.77 -3.35
C LYS A 311 -77.60 -44.90 -2.81
N ARG A 312 -77.17 -45.57 -1.73
CA ARG A 312 -77.97 -46.61 -1.05
C ARG A 312 -79.30 -46.08 -0.52
N TYR A 313 -79.33 -44.83 -0.03
CA TYR A 313 -80.55 -44.18 0.42
C TYR A 313 -81.51 -43.87 -0.74
N GLN A 314 -80.98 -43.34 -1.86
CA GLN A 314 -81.76 -43.12 -3.08
C GLN A 314 -82.33 -44.43 -3.64
N GLU A 315 -81.54 -45.51 -3.65
CA GLU A 315 -82.02 -46.84 -4.07
C GLU A 315 -83.16 -47.36 -3.18
N ARG A 316 -83.10 -47.13 -1.85
CA ARG A 316 -84.20 -47.47 -0.93
C ARG A 316 -85.46 -46.66 -1.22
N LEU A 317 -85.33 -45.35 -1.40
CA LEU A 317 -86.46 -44.48 -1.74
C LEU A 317 -87.11 -44.86 -3.09
N LEU A 318 -86.31 -45.21 -4.10
CA LEU A 318 -86.82 -45.65 -5.39
C LEU A 318 -87.61 -46.96 -5.26
N ARG A 319 -87.09 -47.94 -4.50
CA ARG A 319 -87.81 -49.19 -4.23
C ARG A 319 -89.13 -48.97 -3.48
N GLU A 320 -89.17 -48.03 -2.53
CA GLU A 320 -90.41 -47.67 -1.84
C GLU A 320 -91.40 -47.00 -2.79
N LYS A 321 -90.94 -46.12 -3.68
CA LYS A 321 -91.77 -45.52 -4.73
C LYS A 321 -92.33 -46.56 -5.69
N GLU A 322 -91.50 -47.49 -6.18
CA GLU A 322 -91.93 -48.59 -7.04
C GLU A 322 -93.05 -49.41 -6.37
N ARG A 323 -92.91 -49.76 -5.09
CA ARG A 323 -93.96 -50.47 -4.33
C ARG A 323 -95.25 -49.66 -4.19
N VAL A 324 -95.16 -48.35 -3.99
CA VAL A 324 -96.33 -47.47 -3.90
C VAL A 324 -97.02 -47.33 -5.26
N GLU A 325 -96.25 -47.19 -6.34
CA GLU A 325 -96.78 -47.15 -7.71
C GLU A 325 -97.46 -48.47 -8.10
N GLU A 326 -96.87 -49.62 -7.74
CA GLU A 326 -97.49 -50.93 -7.94
C GLU A 326 -98.83 -51.02 -7.20
N ALA A 327 -98.88 -50.61 -5.92
CA ALA A 327 -100.12 -50.57 -5.14
C ALA A 327 -101.15 -49.57 -5.70
N GLN A 328 -100.71 -48.46 -6.30
CA GLN A 328 -101.59 -47.51 -6.98
C GLN A 328 -102.17 -48.10 -8.28
N ARG A 329 -101.35 -48.76 -9.10
CA ARG A 329 -101.80 -49.44 -10.33
C ARG A 329 -102.83 -50.52 -10.03
N GLU A 330 -102.64 -51.29 -8.95
CA GLU A 330 -103.62 -52.28 -8.49
C GLU A 330 -104.96 -51.64 -8.06
N LYS A 331 -104.93 -50.50 -7.36
CA LYS A 331 -106.13 -49.74 -6.97
C LYS A 331 -106.84 -49.10 -8.16
N GLU A 332 -106.10 -48.57 -9.14
CA GLU A 332 -106.67 -47.99 -10.35
C GLU A 332 -107.37 -49.03 -11.21
N LEU A 333 -106.80 -50.23 -11.33
CA LEU A 333 -107.44 -51.37 -11.98
C LEU A 333 -108.75 -51.78 -11.28
N GLN A 334 -108.80 -51.69 -9.95
CA GLN A 334 -110.03 -51.93 -9.17
C GLN A 334 -111.07 -50.80 -9.39
N ALA A 335 -110.66 -49.53 -9.34
CA ALA A 335 -111.55 -48.38 -9.53
C ALA A 335 -112.09 -48.25 -10.97
N ALA A 336 -111.32 -48.65 -12.00
CA ALA A 336 -111.78 -48.70 -13.38
C ALA A 336 -112.95 -49.68 -13.55
N ARG A 337 -112.88 -50.85 -12.91
CA ARG A 337 -113.94 -51.87 -12.90
C ARG A 337 -115.22 -51.37 -12.22
N GLU A 338 -115.09 -50.54 -11.18
CA GLU A 338 -116.23 -49.93 -10.48
C GLU A 338 -116.86 -48.77 -11.28
N LYS A 339 -116.04 -47.94 -11.96
CA LYS A 339 -116.51 -46.81 -12.77
C LYS A 339 -117.31 -47.23 -14.00
N GLU A 340 -116.94 -48.33 -14.65
CA GLU A 340 -117.74 -48.91 -15.75
C GLU A 340 -119.16 -49.28 -15.29
N GLN A 341 -119.31 -49.78 -14.07
CA GLN A 341 -120.62 -50.14 -13.49
C GLN A 341 -121.43 -48.91 -13.09
N HIS A 342 -120.78 -47.84 -12.62
CA HIS A 342 -121.42 -46.60 -12.22
C HIS A 342 -121.85 -45.74 -13.43
N ALA A 343 -121.03 -45.65 -14.49
CA ALA A 343 -121.28 -44.78 -15.64
C ALA A 343 -122.61 -45.11 -16.35
N MET A 344 -122.90 -46.41 -16.50
CA MET A 344 -124.13 -46.93 -17.13
C MET A 344 -125.42 -46.47 -16.43
N ARG A 345 -125.35 -46.09 -15.15
CA ARG A 345 -126.52 -45.69 -14.34
C ARG A 345 -126.82 -44.18 -14.42
N SER A 346 -125.82 -43.33 -14.63
CA SER A 346 -125.98 -41.86 -14.58
C SER A 346 -126.38 -41.22 -15.91
N LYS A 347 -126.02 -41.84 -17.04
CA LYS A 347 -126.22 -41.27 -18.40
C LYS A 347 -127.70 -41.15 -18.81
N ARG A 348 -128.63 -41.79 -18.08
CA ARG A 348 -130.07 -41.85 -18.42
C ARG A 348 -130.91 -40.71 -17.82
N MET A 349 -130.40 -39.97 -16.83
CA MET A 349 -131.20 -39.04 -16.02
C MET A 349 -130.92 -37.55 -16.22
N GLN A 350 -129.78 -37.16 -16.82
CA GLN A 350 -129.33 -35.76 -16.80
C GLN A 350 -129.62 -34.94 -18.08
N GLU A 351 -130.00 -35.54 -19.21
CA GLU A 351 -130.17 -34.79 -20.47
C GLU A 351 -131.46 -33.94 -20.56
N LYS A 352 -132.44 -34.11 -19.65
CA LYS A 352 -133.75 -33.43 -19.75
C LYS A 352 -133.87 -32.15 -18.91
N THR A 353 -132.97 -31.89 -17.96
CA THR A 353 -133.12 -30.80 -16.97
C THR A 353 -132.34 -29.53 -17.30
N GLU A 354 -131.29 -29.59 -18.12
CA GLU A 354 -130.36 -28.46 -18.28
C GLU A 354 -130.79 -27.40 -19.31
N ARG A 355 -131.62 -27.75 -20.29
CA ARG A 355 -131.95 -26.83 -21.41
C ARG A 355 -132.93 -25.69 -21.08
N ARG A 356 -133.54 -25.68 -19.89
CA ARG A 356 -134.52 -24.63 -19.48
C ARG A 356 -133.97 -23.63 -18.45
N ARG A 357 -132.83 -23.90 -17.80
CA ARG A 357 -132.22 -23.03 -16.76
C ARG A 357 -131.36 -21.92 -17.36
N LEU A 358 -130.66 -22.22 -18.46
CA LEU A 358 -129.62 -21.41 -19.10
C LEU A 358 -130.05 -20.05 -19.70
N LYS A 359 -131.35 -19.72 -19.75
CA LYS A 359 -131.83 -18.45 -20.36
C LYS A 359 -132.08 -17.33 -19.35
N GLN A 360 -132.26 -17.62 -18.06
CA GLN A 360 -132.48 -16.60 -17.02
C GLN A 360 -131.19 -16.26 -16.25
N GLU A 361 -130.17 -17.12 -16.32
CA GLU A 361 -128.86 -16.93 -15.68
C GLU A 361 -128.00 -15.90 -16.45
N ASN A 362 -128.10 -15.88 -17.77
CA ASN A 362 -127.27 -15.07 -18.67
C ASN A 362 -127.36 -13.54 -18.44
N GLN A 363 -128.55 -13.03 -18.07
CA GLN A 363 -128.74 -11.58 -17.78
C GLN A 363 -128.28 -11.17 -16.37
N ARG A 364 -128.28 -12.11 -15.41
CA ARG A 364 -127.78 -11.88 -14.05
C ARG A 364 -126.26 -11.98 -13.99
N GLU A 365 -125.64 -12.75 -14.87
CA GLU A 365 -124.20 -12.95 -14.95
C GLU A 365 -123.46 -11.73 -15.49
N LEU A 366 -124.05 -10.97 -16.43
CA LEU A 366 -123.39 -9.80 -17.02
C LEU A 366 -123.15 -8.65 -16.01
N LEU A 367 -124.15 -8.34 -15.17
CA LEU A 367 -124.03 -7.32 -14.12
C LEU A 367 -123.11 -7.78 -12.98
N LYS A 368 -123.14 -9.07 -12.62
CA LYS A 368 -122.21 -9.66 -11.66
C LYS A 368 -120.76 -9.58 -12.16
N HIS A 369 -120.52 -9.86 -13.44
CA HIS A 369 -119.19 -9.80 -14.04
C HIS A 369 -118.62 -8.37 -14.05
N LEU A 370 -119.45 -7.34 -14.30
CA LEU A 370 -118.98 -5.95 -14.27
C LEU A 370 -118.60 -5.47 -12.87
N LEU A 371 -119.33 -5.88 -11.82
CA LEU A 371 -118.98 -5.55 -10.43
C LEU A 371 -117.75 -6.33 -9.97
N LEU A 372 -117.70 -7.64 -10.24
CA LEU A 372 -116.52 -8.48 -9.98
C LEU A 372 -115.27 -7.94 -10.68
N LYS A 373 -115.38 -7.45 -11.92
CA LYS A 373 -114.25 -6.87 -12.65
C LYS A 373 -113.70 -5.61 -11.95
N LYS A 374 -114.57 -4.71 -11.48
CA LYS A 374 -114.14 -3.52 -10.73
C LYS A 374 -113.49 -3.88 -9.39
N GLU A 375 -114.08 -4.83 -8.66
CA GLU A 375 -113.50 -5.33 -7.40
C GLU A 375 -112.14 -6.00 -7.62
N VAL A 376 -112.00 -6.81 -8.68
CA VAL A 376 -110.74 -7.45 -9.06
C VAL A 376 -109.69 -6.40 -9.47
N GLU A 377 -110.07 -5.37 -10.23
CA GLU A 377 -109.16 -4.28 -10.60
C GLU A 377 -108.69 -3.48 -9.38
N GLU A 378 -109.56 -3.21 -8.40
CA GLU A 378 -109.21 -2.56 -7.14
C GLU A 378 -108.32 -3.45 -6.26
N GLN A 379 -108.61 -4.75 -6.18
CA GLN A 379 -107.76 -5.73 -5.49
C GLN A 379 -106.38 -5.82 -6.14
N GLU A 380 -106.29 -5.85 -7.47
CA GLU A 380 -105.01 -5.83 -8.18
C GLU A 380 -104.20 -4.56 -7.89
N ARG A 381 -104.85 -3.39 -7.84
CA ARG A 381 -104.19 -2.13 -7.49
C ARG A 381 -103.68 -2.16 -6.05
N ALA A 382 -104.51 -2.61 -5.11
CA ALA A 382 -104.12 -2.77 -3.71
C ALA A 382 -102.96 -3.78 -3.55
N GLU A 383 -102.99 -4.91 -4.26
CA GLU A 383 -101.90 -5.87 -4.29
C GLU A 383 -100.61 -5.30 -4.88
N LYS A 384 -100.70 -4.54 -5.98
CA LYS A 384 -99.54 -3.88 -6.59
C LYS A 384 -98.91 -2.87 -5.64
N GLU A 385 -99.73 -2.12 -4.90
CA GLU A 385 -99.24 -1.20 -3.86
C GLU A 385 -98.60 -1.92 -2.67
N LEU A 386 -99.19 -3.03 -2.20
CA LEU A 386 -98.59 -3.85 -1.14
C LEU A 386 -97.27 -4.46 -1.59
N LYS A 387 -97.20 -4.96 -2.84
CA LYS A 387 -95.96 -5.47 -3.45
C LYS A 387 -94.91 -4.35 -3.53
N ARG A 388 -95.28 -3.14 -3.96
CA ARG A 388 -94.39 -1.97 -4.00
C ARG A 388 -93.87 -1.58 -2.62
N LYS A 389 -94.76 -1.42 -1.63
CA LYS A 389 -94.39 -1.13 -0.23
C LYS A 389 -93.48 -2.23 0.35
N GLY A 390 -93.73 -3.50 0.00
CA GLY A 390 -92.88 -4.63 0.37
C GLY A 390 -91.48 -4.56 -0.22
N LEU A 391 -91.35 -4.16 -1.50
CA LEU A 391 -90.06 -3.95 -2.15
C LEU A 391 -89.30 -2.75 -1.57
N GLU A 392 -89.99 -1.64 -1.28
CA GLU A 392 -89.38 -0.45 -0.67
C GLU A 392 -88.82 -0.76 0.72
N ARG A 393 -89.55 -1.53 1.55
CA ARG A 393 -89.05 -2.00 2.85
C ARG A 393 -87.84 -2.93 2.71
N LYS A 394 -87.87 -3.88 1.77
CA LYS A 394 -86.72 -4.77 1.49
C LYS A 394 -85.49 -3.97 1.04
N LEU A 395 -85.69 -2.94 0.22
CA LEU A 395 -84.61 -2.05 -0.22
C LEU A 395 -84.03 -1.25 0.96
N GLN A 396 -84.87 -0.73 1.85
CA GLN A 396 -84.43 -0.04 3.07
C GLN A 396 -83.59 -0.97 3.96
N LEU A 397 -84.10 -2.16 4.27
CA LEU A 397 -83.37 -3.16 5.05
C LEU A 397 -82.03 -3.54 4.40
N SER A 398 -81.99 -3.67 3.06
CA SER A 398 -80.74 -3.93 2.35
C SER A 398 -79.75 -2.78 2.46
N LYS A 399 -80.20 -1.51 2.44
CA LYS A 399 -79.34 -0.34 2.61
C LYS A 399 -78.78 -0.24 4.02
N GLU A 400 -79.62 -0.48 5.03
CA GLU A 400 -79.21 -0.50 6.43
C GLU A 400 -78.20 -1.63 6.70
N ASN A 401 -78.49 -2.84 6.21
CA ASN A 401 -77.55 -3.96 6.30
C ASN A 401 -76.21 -3.65 5.60
N HIS A 402 -76.25 -3.01 4.43
CA HIS A 402 -75.03 -2.60 3.74
C HIS A 402 -74.25 -1.54 4.52
N ALA A 403 -74.93 -0.55 5.12
CA ALA A 403 -74.30 0.46 5.97
C ALA A 403 -73.61 -0.18 7.19
N LEU A 404 -74.28 -1.10 7.88
CA LEU A 404 -73.70 -1.82 9.03
C LEU A 404 -72.46 -2.64 8.63
N LEU A 405 -72.47 -3.29 7.47
CA LEU A 405 -71.30 -4.01 6.96
C LEU A 405 -70.12 -3.07 6.67
N LEU A 406 -70.38 -1.89 6.09
CA LEU A 406 -69.34 -0.89 5.87
C LEU A 406 -68.78 -0.35 7.18
N GLU A 407 -69.64 -0.07 8.17
CA GLU A 407 -69.20 0.37 9.50
C GLU A 407 -68.35 -0.69 10.20
N ALA A 408 -68.78 -1.96 10.18
CA ALA A 408 -68.00 -3.08 10.71
C ALA A 408 -66.64 -3.18 10.01
N ARG A 409 -66.60 -3.00 8.69
CA ARG A 409 -65.35 -3.02 7.92
C ARG A 409 -64.43 -1.85 8.30
N VAL A 410 -64.96 -0.64 8.48
CA VAL A 410 -64.18 0.53 8.91
C VAL A 410 -63.64 0.32 10.32
N GLN A 411 -64.43 -0.22 11.24
CA GLN A 411 -63.98 -0.54 12.60
C GLN A 411 -62.89 -1.62 12.60
N GLU A 412 -63.01 -2.65 11.77
CA GLU A 412 -61.98 -3.66 11.60
C GLU A 412 -60.67 -3.03 11.09
N MET A 413 -60.73 -2.18 10.06
CA MET A 413 -59.55 -1.47 9.55
C MET A 413 -58.92 -0.56 10.59
N ARG A 414 -59.71 0.15 11.40
CA ARG A 414 -59.20 0.96 12.53
C ARG A 414 -58.49 0.09 13.56
N SER A 415 -59.07 -1.06 13.93
CA SER A 415 -58.45 -1.99 14.88
C SER A 415 -57.13 -2.57 14.36
N ARG A 416 -57.03 -2.81 13.04
CA ARG A 416 -55.80 -3.24 12.37
C ARG A 416 -54.76 -2.12 12.39
N ALA A 417 -55.14 -0.90 12.04
CA ALA A 417 -54.25 0.26 12.08
C ALA A 417 -53.69 0.52 13.48
N VAL A 418 -54.49 0.40 14.54
CA VAL A 418 -54.01 0.54 15.93
C VAL A 418 -53.00 -0.56 16.28
N LYS A 419 -53.25 -1.82 15.89
CA LYS A 419 -52.30 -2.92 16.12
C LYS A 419 -51.00 -2.73 15.35
N GLU A 420 -51.09 -2.25 14.11
CA GLU A 420 -49.92 -1.92 13.28
C GLU A 420 -49.12 -0.77 13.91
N GLU A 421 -49.79 0.29 14.40
CA GLU A 421 -49.12 1.38 15.14
C GLU A 421 -48.41 0.87 16.41
N GLU A 422 -49.04 -0.01 17.18
CA GLU A 422 -48.43 -0.62 18.36
C GLU A 422 -47.19 -1.44 17.98
N GLN A 423 -47.27 -2.26 16.93
CA GLN A 423 -46.12 -3.00 16.41
C GLN A 423 -45.01 -2.06 15.94
N MET A 424 -45.35 -1.00 15.22
CA MET A 424 -44.39 0.02 14.79
C MET A 424 -43.73 0.73 15.97
N ARG A 425 -44.48 1.05 17.03
CA ARG A 425 -43.93 1.65 18.27
C ARG A 425 -42.97 0.69 18.96
N MET A 426 -43.32 -0.59 19.05
CA MET A 426 -42.44 -1.59 19.66
C MET A 426 -41.17 -1.81 18.83
N ALA A 427 -41.28 -1.89 17.51
CA ALA A 427 -40.13 -1.97 16.60
C ALA A 427 -39.23 -0.73 16.72
N GLN A 428 -39.81 0.48 16.77
CA GLN A 428 -39.06 1.71 17.00
C GLN A 428 -38.35 1.74 18.34
N GLN A 429 -38.97 1.24 19.41
CA GLN A 429 -38.33 1.15 20.72
C GLN A 429 -37.18 0.14 20.73
N GLN A 430 -37.33 -1.00 20.05
CA GLN A 430 -36.27 -1.99 19.88
C GLN A 430 -35.10 -1.41 19.08
N ALA A 431 -35.37 -0.80 17.92
CA ALA A 431 -34.36 -0.14 17.11
C ALA A 431 -33.60 0.95 17.91
N ARG A 432 -34.30 1.77 18.70
CA ARG A 432 -33.66 2.77 19.57
C ARG A 432 -32.77 2.14 20.65
N ARG A 433 -33.09 0.96 21.17
CA ARG A 433 -32.24 0.26 22.15
C ARG A 433 -31.00 -0.29 21.45
N GLU A 434 -31.18 -0.94 20.31
CA GLU A 434 -30.08 -1.45 19.49
C GLU A 434 -29.14 -0.32 19.06
N ASP A 435 -29.67 0.83 18.63
CA ASP A 435 -28.87 2.01 18.28
C ASP A 435 -28.03 2.52 19.46
N ARG A 436 -28.60 2.52 20.67
CA ARG A 436 -27.88 2.91 21.89
C ARG A 436 -26.76 1.91 22.19
N ASP A 437 -27.04 0.61 22.14
CA ASP A 437 -26.05 -0.43 22.37
C ASP A 437 -24.92 -0.38 21.32
N TRP A 438 -25.28 -0.17 20.05
CA TRP A 438 -24.40 0.01 18.89
C TRP A 438 -23.50 1.25 19.04
N LEU A 439 -24.01 2.35 19.59
CA LEU A 439 -23.23 3.54 19.96
C LEU A 439 -22.29 3.27 21.14
N GLU A 440 -22.76 2.63 22.20
CA GLU A 440 -21.93 2.28 23.36
C GLU A 440 -20.77 1.36 22.99
N GLN A 441 -21.00 0.38 22.11
CA GLN A 441 -19.96 -0.50 21.59
C GLN A 441 -18.92 0.30 20.77
N LYS A 442 -19.36 1.22 19.90
CA LYS A 442 -18.47 2.12 19.16
C LYS A 442 -17.64 3.00 20.10
N HIS A 443 -18.25 3.56 21.15
CA HIS A 443 -17.53 4.34 22.16
C HIS A 443 -16.47 3.51 22.90
N LYS A 444 -16.83 2.29 23.35
CA LYS A 444 -15.88 1.36 23.99
C LYS A 444 -14.71 1.01 23.06
N LEU A 445 -14.97 0.81 21.77
CA LEU A 445 -13.93 0.54 20.77
C LEU A 445 -12.99 1.73 20.59
N VAL A 446 -13.54 2.95 20.45
CA VAL A 446 -12.76 4.19 20.33
C VAL A 446 -11.87 4.39 21.56
N GLN A 447 -12.41 4.22 22.77
CA GLN A 447 -11.64 4.30 24.01
C GLN A 447 -10.49 3.29 24.02
N ARG A 448 -10.74 2.04 23.60
CA ARG A 448 -9.69 1.02 23.53
C ARG A 448 -8.61 1.38 22.52
N CYS A 449 -8.98 1.98 21.38
CA CYS A 449 -8.03 2.47 20.38
C CYS A 449 -7.21 3.66 20.91
N GLN A 450 -7.84 4.60 21.61
CA GLN A 450 -7.16 5.73 22.27
C GLN A 450 -6.13 5.23 23.28
N LEU A 451 -6.51 4.31 24.17
CA LEU A 451 -5.58 3.72 25.15
C LEU A 451 -4.40 2.99 24.49
N ARG A 452 -4.63 2.31 23.35
CA ARG A 452 -3.55 1.69 22.56
C ARG A 452 -2.61 2.74 21.98
N MET A 453 -3.15 3.82 21.44
CA MET A 453 -2.38 4.93 20.89
C MET A 453 -1.54 5.61 21.97
N GLU A 454 -2.13 5.92 23.12
CA GLU A 454 -1.43 6.53 24.26
C GLU A 454 -0.28 5.65 24.74
N ARG A 455 -0.51 4.33 24.90
CA ARG A 455 0.56 3.38 25.26
C ARG A 455 1.68 3.35 24.22
N ALA A 456 1.35 3.35 22.92
CA ALA A 456 2.34 3.38 21.86
C ALA A 456 3.15 4.69 21.88
N VAL A 457 2.50 5.83 22.09
CA VAL A 457 3.16 7.14 22.23
C VAL A 457 4.11 7.14 23.41
N LEU A 458 3.68 6.67 24.59
CA LEU A 458 4.54 6.59 25.78
C LEU A 458 5.77 5.70 25.52
N GLN A 459 5.58 4.55 24.88
CA GLN A 459 6.71 3.66 24.53
C GLN A 459 7.70 4.33 23.56
N VAL A 460 7.21 5.04 22.54
CA VAL A 460 8.08 5.79 21.60
C VAL A 460 8.82 6.92 22.33
N GLN A 461 8.15 7.64 23.22
CA GLN A 461 8.78 8.69 24.04
C GLN A 461 9.87 8.11 24.95
N GLU A 462 9.61 6.98 25.62
CA GLU A 462 10.62 6.29 26.42
C GLU A 462 11.81 5.83 25.58
N GLN A 463 11.56 5.23 24.41
CA GLN A 463 12.64 4.82 23.50
C GLN A 463 13.47 6.03 23.05
N ARG A 464 12.82 7.15 22.72
CA ARG A 464 13.53 8.40 22.38
C ARG A 464 14.38 8.89 23.54
N ARG A 465 13.86 8.86 24.78
CA ARG A 465 14.61 9.23 26.00
C ARG A 465 15.82 8.31 26.22
N ARG A 466 15.64 6.98 26.11
CA ARG A 466 16.72 5.98 26.24
C ARG A 466 17.80 6.20 25.18
N ARG A 467 17.42 6.39 23.92
CA ARG A 467 18.37 6.71 22.82
C ARG A 467 19.12 8.00 23.07
N ALA A 468 18.44 9.06 23.51
CA ALA A 468 19.09 10.33 23.84
C ALA A 468 20.10 10.19 24.99
N GLN A 469 19.79 9.38 26.01
CA GLN A 469 20.70 9.10 27.12
C GLN A 469 21.93 8.29 26.65
N LEU A 470 21.73 7.27 25.81
CA LEU A 470 22.84 6.49 25.24
C LEU A 470 23.78 7.37 24.41
N LEU A 471 23.23 8.20 23.51
CA LEU A 471 24.02 9.14 22.73
C LEU A 471 24.77 10.15 23.60
N ARG A 472 24.18 10.62 24.71
CA ARG A 472 24.89 11.49 25.68
C ARG A 472 26.09 10.77 26.31
N ARG A 473 25.94 9.49 26.69
CA ARG A 473 27.04 8.68 27.24
C ARG A 473 28.14 8.46 26.21
N GLU A 474 27.80 8.02 25.01
CA GLU A 474 28.77 7.83 23.92
C GLU A 474 29.51 9.14 23.58
N ASN A 475 28.79 10.27 23.54
CA ASN A 475 29.41 11.57 23.30
C ASN A 475 30.37 11.96 24.43
N LEU A 476 30.03 11.65 25.68
CA LEU A 476 30.94 11.88 26.82
C LEU A 476 32.20 11.01 26.71
N GLU A 477 32.04 9.74 26.39
CA GLU A 477 33.17 8.80 26.19
C GLU A 477 34.07 9.25 25.04
N LYS A 478 33.48 9.70 23.91
CA LYS A 478 34.23 10.27 22.79
C LYS A 478 34.98 11.54 23.19
N LYS A 479 34.36 12.42 23.98
CA LYS A 479 35.03 13.63 24.51
C LYS A 479 36.22 13.27 25.40
N LEU A 480 36.05 12.33 26.32
CA LEU A 480 37.14 11.86 27.19
C LEU A 480 38.26 11.20 26.38
N SER A 481 37.91 10.39 25.39
CA SER A 481 38.89 9.72 24.51
C SER A 481 39.66 10.75 23.68
N HIS A 482 38.98 11.74 23.12
CA HIS A 482 39.61 12.83 22.38
C HIS A 482 40.51 13.69 23.26
N HIS A 483 40.12 13.96 24.51
CA HIS A 483 40.96 14.68 25.46
C HIS A 483 42.26 13.91 25.74
N ARG A 484 42.16 12.60 26.06
CA ARG A 484 43.33 11.73 26.27
C ARG A 484 44.22 11.62 25.04
N LEU A 485 43.66 11.64 23.84
CA LEU A 485 44.45 11.63 22.61
C LEU A 485 45.17 12.97 22.42
N ARG A 486 44.49 14.09 22.65
CA ARG A 486 45.11 15.43 22.63
C ARG A 486 46.26 15.54 23.62
N ASP A 487 46.07 15.07 24.84
CA ASP A 487 47.12 15.16 25.87
C ASP A 487 48.35 14.34 25.45
N ARG A 488 48.16 13.14 24.89
CA ARG A 488 49.25 12.33 24.32
C ARG A 488 49.99 13.04 23.19
N VAL A 489 49.26 13.62 22.24
CA VAL A 489 49.86 14.39 21.13
C VAL A 489 50.65 15.58 21.67
N LEU A 490 50.13 16.30 22.67
CA LEU A 490 50.83 17.42 23.29
C LEU A 490 52.11 16.98 24.00
N GLU A 491 52.11 15.85 24.70
CA GLU A 491 53.32 15.29 25.33
C GLU A 491 54.35 14.83 24.30
N GLU A 492 53.91 14.17 23.21
CA GLU A 492 54.79 13.82 22.10
C GLU A 492 55.40 15.06 21.43
N GLU A 493 54.60 16.11 21.21
CA GLU A 493 55.10 17.39 20.68
C GLU A 493 56.10 18.05 21.63
N LYS A 494 55.86 18.02 22.95
CA LYS A 494 56.82 18.55 23.94
C LYS A 494 58.12 17.75 23.90
N ALA A 495 58.05 16.43 23.90
CA ALA A 495 59.23 15.57 23.80
C ALA A 495 60.03 15.85 22.52
N GLN A 496 59.34 15.99 21.38
CA GLN A 496 59.98 16.39 20.12
C GLN A 496 60.60 17.80 20.19
N ARG A 497 59.94 18.76 20.84
CA ARG A 497 60.50 20.11 21.04
C ARG A 497 61.75 20.06 21.90
N GLU A 498 61.73 19.32 23.01
CA GLU A 498 62.90 19.13 23.86
C GLU A 498 64.05 18.45 23.12
N GLU A 499 63.76 17.44 22.31
CA GLU A 499 64.77 16.79 21.46
C GLU A 499 65.35 17.77 20.44
N ARG A 500 64.51 18.58 19.78
CA ARG A 500 64.98 19.66 18.89
C ARG A 500 65.84 20.67 19.64
N CYS A 501 65.45 21.10 20.85
CA CYS A 501 66.25 22.00 21.68
C CYS A 501 67.60 21.37 22.05
N LYS A 502 67.64 20.10 22.46
CA LYS A 502 68.90 19.36 22.72
C LYS A 502 69.79 19.29 21.48
N ASN A 503 69.19 19.05 20.31
CA ASN A 503 69.93 19.03 19.04
C ASN A 503 70.48 20.41 18.68
N VAL A 504 69.73 21.49 18.93
CA VAL A 504 70.17 22.87 18.71
C VAL A 504 71.31 23.22 19.66
N THR A 505 71.19 22.96 20.97
CA THR A 505 72.25 23.25 21.94
C THR A 505 73.53 22.47 21.65
N GLN A 506 73.43 21.21 21.23
CA GLN A 506 74.61 20.45 20.78
C GLN A 506 75.26 21.05 19.53
N LYS A 507 74.47 21.55 18.57
CA LYS A 507 74.99 22.26 17.38
C LYS A 507 75.65 23.58 17.77
N GLU A 508 75.05 24.34 18.67
CA GLU A 508 75.61 25.60 19.21
C GLU A 508 76.95 25.35 19.90
N GLN A 509 77.03 24.36 20.81
CA GLN A 509 78.29 23.97 21.46
C GLN A 509 79.38 23.57 20.46
N ARG A 510 79.03 22.82 19.41
CA ARG A 510 79.97 22.49 18.32
C ARG A 510 80.41 23.74 17.56
N SER A 511 79.47 24.63 17.27
CA SER A 511 79.77 25.89 16.57
C SER A 511 80.66 26.82 17.40
N GLU A 512 80.43 26.92 18.71
CA GLU A 512 81.27 27.69 19.62
C GLU A 512 82.68 27.12 19.71
N LYS A 513 82.83 25.79 19.80
CA LYS A 513 84.15 25.14 19.76
C LYS A 513 84.90 25.48 18.48
N LEU A 514 84.25 25.32 17.33
CA LEU A 514 84.83 25.69 16.04
C LEU A 514 85.16 27.19 15.94
N GLN A 515 84.33 28.07 16.51
CA GLN A 515 84.60 29.50 16.56
C GLN A 515 85.81 29.82 17.44
N ARG A 516 85.95 29.18 18.60
CA ARG A 516 87.12 29.32 19.48
C ARG A 516 88.39 28.84 18.78
N GLU A 517 88.36 27.67 18.15
CA GLU A 517 89.48 27.15 17.36
C GLU A 517 89.86 28.09 16.20
N ARG A 518 88.87 28.64 15.49
CA ARG A 518 89.11 29.66 14.44
C ARG A 518 89.71 30.94 14.99
N ALA A 519 89.22 31.42 16.14
CA ALA A 519 89.75 32.62 16.79
C ALA A 519 91.19 32.42 17.28
N GLU A 520 91.49 31.27 17.89
CA GLU A 520 92.85 30.88 18.27
C GLU A 520 93.76 30.75 17.05
N ALA A 521 93.30 30.12 15.97
CA ALA A 521 94.07 30.04 14.73
C ALA A 521 94.35 31.43 14.16
N GLN A 522 93.35 32.32 14.15
CA GLN A 522 93.54 33.72 13.74
C GLN A 522 94.53 34.46 14.66
N GLU A 523 94.46 34.27 15.97
CA GLU A 523 95.40 34.87 16.93
C GLU A 523 96.83 34.34 16.72
N ARG A 524 96.99 33.03 16.51
CA ARG A 524 98.28 32.42 16.15
C ARG A 524 98.81 33.00 14.85
N SER A 525 97.98 33.13 13.81
CA SER A 525 98.35 33.80 12.55
C SER A 525 98.72 35.26 12.77
N ARG A 526 98.00 36.02 13.61
CA ARG A 526 98.36 37.41 13.98
C ARG A 526 99.70 37.47 14.69
N LYS A 527 99.98 36.59 15.66
CA LYS A 527 101.28 36.53 16.37
C LYS A 527 102.43 36.23 15.42
N VAL A 528 102.27 35.26 14.51
CA VAL A 528 103.25 34.95 13.45
C VAL A 528 103.45 36.15 12.52
N ALA A 529 102.37 36.84 12.13
CA ALA A 529 102.46 38.05 11.31
C ALA A 529 103.18 39.19 12.05
N HIS A 530 102.91 39.40 13.34
CA HIS A 530 103.62 40.36 14.18
C HIS A 530 105.10 40.01 14.32
N ALA A 531 105.45 38.75 14.61
CA ALA A 531 106.83 38.29 14.66
C ALA A 531 107.55 38.48 13.32
N SER A 532 106.90 38.13 12.21
CA SER A 532 107.41 38.36 10.84
C SER A 532 107.55 39.85 10.51
N CYS A 533 106.67 40.71 11.01
CA CYS A 533 106.78 42.17 10.87
C CYS A 533 107.96 42.73 11.67
N TYR A 534 108.07 42.35 12.94
CA TYR A 534 109.18 42.73 13.81
C TYR A 534 110.53 42.27 13.27
N MET A 535 110.63 41.04 12.76
CA MET A 535 111.84 40.56 12.08
C MET A 535 112.14 41.33 10.80
N ARG A 536 111.11 41.69 10.01
CA ARG A 536 111.27 42.56 8.84
C ARG A 536 111.73 43.97 9.22
N GLU A 537 111.23 44.55 10.31
CA GLU A 537 111.70 45.83 10.84
C GLU A 537 113.13 45.74 11.36
N ARG A 538 113.49 44.72 12.13
CA ARG A 538 114.87 44.45 12.57
C ARG A 538 115.84 44.33 11.40
N VAL A 539 115.46 43.62 10.33
CA VAL A 539 116.25 43.54 9.10
C VAL A 539 116.32 44.91 8.41
N ARG A 540 115.22 45.67 8.35
CA ARG A 540 115.24 47.06 7.82
C ARG A 540 116.19 47.95 8.64
N GLU A 541 116.16 47.89 9.97
CA GLU A 541 117.06 48.63 10.86
C GLU A 541 118.54 48.24 10.65
N GLN A 542 118.82 46.95 10.42
CA GLN A 542 120.19 46.46 10.20
C GLN A 542 120.71 46.70 8.77
N THR A 543 119.83 46.74 7.77
CA THR A 543 120.19 46.84 6.34
C THR A 543 120.11 48.27 5.80
N SER A 544 119.11 49.07 6.22
CA SER A 544 118.90 50.45 5.75
C SER A 544 119.68 51.45 6.60
N ARG A 545 121.01 51.50 6.42
CA ARG A 545 121.93 52.39 7.17
C ARG A 545 121.73 53.90 6.97
N ARG A 546 120.78 54.32 6.13
CA ARG A 546 120.12 55.63 6.16
C ARG A 546 118.61 55.41 6.12
N THR A 547 117.87 56.12 6.95
CA THR A 547 116.40 56.18 6.89
C THR A 547 115.95 57.04 5.71
N PHE A 548 114.72 56.82 5.20
CA PHE A 548 114.16 57.67 4.14
C PHE A 548 114.16 59.15 4.54
N ASP A 549 113.85 59.45 5.80
CA ASP A 549 113.89 60.82 6.33
C ASP A 549 115.32 61.40 6.41
N GLN A 550 116.34 60.57 6.65
CA GLN A 550 117.74 61.01 6.54
C GLN A 550 118.15 61.25 5.10
N MET A 551 117.74 60.39 4.15
CA MET A 551 117.98 60.62 2.72
C MET A 551 117.25 61.87 2.22
N ALA A 552 116.03 62.13 2.69
CA ALA A 552 115.28 63.34 2.38
C ALA A 552 115.95 64.59 2.96
N ARG A 553 116.43 64.52 4.21
CA ARG A 553 117.11 65.65 4.87
C ARG A 553 118.53 65.91 4.34
N GLU A 554 119.24 64.87 3.92
CA GLU A 554 120.51 65.01 3.18
C GLU A 554 120.27 65.55 1.76
N ALA A 555 119.19 65.15 1.07
CA ALA A 555 118.78 65.73 -0.20
C ALA A 555 118.40 67.22 -0.06
N GLU A 556 117.69 67.58 1.01
CA GLU A 556 117.42 68.99 1.37
C GLU A 556 118.71 69.75 1.70
N LEU A 557 119.64 69.17 2.47
CA LEU A 557 120.93 69.78 2.80
C LEU A 557 121.86 69.89 1.59
N THR A 558 121.89 68.92 0.66
CA THR A 558 122.64 69.01 -0.61
C THR A 558 121.98 69.99 -1.58
N ALA A 559 120.65 70.11 -1.59
CA ALA A 559 119.95 71.17 -2.30
C ALA A 559 120.27 72.57 -1.71
N GLN A 560 120.35 72.69 -0.38
CA GLN A 560 120.71 73.94 0.31
C GLN A 560 122.20 74.29 0.16
N LEU A 561 123.10 73.32 0.19
CA LEU A 561 124.53 73.50 -0.08
C LEU A 561 124.80 73.81 -1.57
N GLY A 562 123.99 73.28 -2.49
CA GLY A 562 124.00 73.66 -3.91
C GLY A 562 123.54 75.11 -4.17
N HIS A 563 122.86 75.75 -3.21
CA HIS A 563 122.45 77.16 -3.28
C HIS A 563 123.47 78.15 -2.68
N LEU A 564 124.59 77.68 -2.13
CA LEU A 564 125.67 78.49 -1.56
C LEU A 564 127.01 78.29 -2.31
N LYS A 565 126.98 78.65 -3.59
CA LYS A 565 128.05 79.33 -4.37
C LYS A 565 129.40 78.65 -4.70
N LEU A 566 129.73 78.87 -5.99
CA LEU A 566 131.02 79.14 -6.65
C LEU A 566 131.87 77.93 -7.07
#